data_AF-A0AA86HZ41-F1
#
_entry.id   AF-A0AA86HZ41-F1
#
_cell.length_a   1.000
_cell.length_b   1.000
_cell.length_c   1.000
_cell.angle_alpha   90.00
_cell.angle_beta   90.00
_cell.angle_gamma   90.00
#
_symmetry.space_group_name_H-M   'P 1'
#
loop_
_entity.id
_entity.type
_entity.pdbx_description
1 polymer ?
#
loop_
_entity_poly.entity_id
_entity_poly.type
_entity_poly.pdbx_seq_one_letter_code
_entity_poly.pdbx_strand_id
1 'polypeptide(L)' 'MIIKFTNLNVTYISTNSGIFTGENTQSDWQVNWKSNTGFGEIIGYNNFASQIVNIINDNDVVDSYFSENIDVNNAPVTQS' A
#
# COMPACT_ATOMS: atom_id res chain seq x y z
N MET A 1 -9.74 -20.23 19.94
CA MET A 1 -8.65 -21.06 19.37
C MET A 1 -7.32 -20.40 19.71
N ILE A 2 -6.32 -21.13 20.21
CA ILE A 2 -5.01 -20.53 20.54
C ILE A 2 -4.10 -20.67 19.31
N ILE A 3 -3.77 -19.56 18.66
CA ILE A 3 -2.77 -19.52 17.60
C ILE A 3 -1.39 -19.33 18.24
N LYS A 4 -0.51 -20.32 18.07
CA LYS A 4 0.87 -20.29 18.56
C LYS A 4 1.82 -20.51 17.40
N PHE A 5 2.61 -19.50 17.08
CA PHE A 5 3.73 -19.64 16.16
C PHE A 5 5.00 -19.94 16.95
N THR A 6 5.81 -20.87 16.45
CA THR A 6 7.20 -21.03 16.91
C THR A 6 8.06 -19.88 16.40
N ASN A 7 7.80 -19.38 15.19
CA ASN A 7 8.42 -18.18 14.61
C ASN A 7 7.52 -17.64 13.48
N LEU A 8 7.44 -16.31 13.35
CA LEU A 8 6.90 -15.61 12.20
C LEU A 8 8.01 -14.67 11.71
N ASN A 9 8.75 -15.09 10.68
CA ASN A 9 9.82 -14.28 10.11
C ASN A 9 9.31 -13.57 8.86
N VAL A 10 9.18 -12.25 8.93
CA VAL A 10 8.82 -11.43 7.78
C VAL A 10 10.01 -10.56 7.42
N THR A 11 10.54 -10.78 6.23
CA THR A 11 11.76 -10.12 5.74
C THR A 11 11.46 -8.83 4.99
N TYR A 12 10.27 -8.73 4.38
CA TYR A 12 9.84 -7.53 3.68
C TYR A 12 8.32 -7.52 3.52
N ILE A 13 7.73 -6.34 3.72
CA ILE A 13 6.37 -5.98 3.30
C ILE A 13 6.46 -4.61 2.65
N SER A 14 5.59 -4.34 1.66
CA SER A 14 5.57 -3.07 0.94
C SER A 14 4.26 -2.30 1.18
N THR A 15 4.12 -1.15 0.52
CA THR A 15 2.92 -0.31 0.58
C THR A 15 1.64 -1.14 0.52
N ASN A 16 0.67 -0.77 1.37
CA ASN A 16 -0.62 -1.44 1.47
C ASN A 16 -0.57 -2.93 1.86
N SER A 17 0.26 -3.28 2.86
CA SER A 17 0.41 -4.65 3.33
C SER A 17 0.07 -4.77 4.82
N GLY A 18 -0.32 -5.96 5.24
CA GLY A 18 -0.51 -6.30 6.64
C GLY A 18 -0.26 -7.79 6.87
N ILE A 19 0.12 -8.15 8.10
CA ILE A 19 0.31 -9.53 8.54
C ILE A 19 -0.69 -9.77 9.66
N PHE A 20 -1.68 -10.62 9.42
CA PHE A 20 -2.77 -10.85 10.36
C PHE A 20 -2.76 -12.30 10.85
N THR A 21 -2.87 -12.47 12.15
CA THR A 21 -2.89 -13.79 12.80
C THR A 21 -3.92 -13.82 13.92
N GLY A 22 -4.57 -14.95 14.12
CA GLY A 22 -5.74 -15.04 14.99
C GLY A 22 -7.02 -14.81 14.21
N GLU A 23 -8.09 -14.58 14.94
CA GLU A 23 -9.34 -14.07 14.39
C GLU A 23 -9.19 -12.58 14.06
N ASN A 24 -9.56 -12.18 12.85
CA ASN A 24 -9.27 -10.87 12.30
C ASN A 24 -10.36 -10.44 11.32
N THR A 25 -10.71 -9.16 11.35
CA THR A 25 -11.60 -8.50 10.39
C THR A 25 -10.94 -7.21 9.90
N GLN A 26 -10.85 -7.05 8.58
CA GLN A 26 -10.33 -5.83 7.93
C GLN A 26 -11.42 -5.23 7.05
N SER A 27 -12.38 -4.54 7.68
CA SER A 27 -13.40 -3.76 6.98
C SER A 27 -12.80 -2.46 6.44
N ASP A 28 -13.36 -1.95 5.35
CA ASP A 28 -13.07 -0.63 4.79
C ASP A 28 -11.58 -0.38 4.46
N TRP A 29 -10.84 -1.46 4.18
CA TRP A 29 -9.44 -1.38 3.79
C TRP A 29 -9.32 -0.75 2.40
N GLN A 30 -8.87 0.51 2.36
CA GLN A 30 -8.67 1.24 1.11
C GLN A 30 -7.30 1.90 1.09
N VAL A 31 -6.62 1.80 -0.06
CA VAL A 31 -5.43 2.62 -0.36
C VAL A 31 -5.63 3.27 -1.70
N ASN A 32 -5.47 4.57 -1.71
CA ASN A 32 -5.50 5.40 -2.90
C ASN A 32 -4.13 6.04 -3.07
N TRP A 33 -3.61 6.02 -4.29
CA TRP A 33 -2.29 6.55 -4.56
C TRP A 33 -2.23 7.05 -5.99
N LYS A 34 -1.73 8.27 -6.14
CA LYS A 34 -1.23 8.79 -7.41
C LYS A 34 0.26 9.02 -7.26
N SER A 35 1.01 8.71 -8.31
CA SER A 35 2.44 8.97 -8.35
C SER A 35 2.89 9.40 -9.73
N ASN A 36 3.64 10.49 -9.70
CA ASN A 36 4.29 11.10 -10.83
C ASN A 36 5.79 11.06 -10.54
N THR A 37 6.46 10.00 -10.97
CA THR A 37 7.89 9.79 -10.74
C THR A 37 8.65 9.82 -12.05
N GLY A 38 9.78 10.52 -12.04
CA GLY A 38 10.58 10.75 -13.25
C GLY A 38 11.68 9.72 -13.36
N PHE A 39 12.47 9.58 -12.30
CA PHE A 39 13.46 8.53 -12.17
C PHE A 39 13.27 7.79 -10.86
N GLY A 40 13.33 6.47 -10.93
CA GLY A 40 13.10 5.57 -9.81
C GLY A 40 14.39 5.28 -9.03
N GLU A 41 14.40 4.13 -8.37
CA GLU A 41 15.49 3.73 -7.49
C GLU A 41 16.62 3.03 -8.26
N ILE A 42 17.86 3.27 -7.81
CA ILE A 42 19.05 2.51 -8.21
C ILE A 42 19.58 1.82 -6.96
N ILE A 43 19.40 0.51 -6.88
CA ILE A 43 19.75 -0.28 -5.69
C ILE A 43 20.68 -1.42 -6.10
N GLY A 44 21.67 -1.75 -5.26
CA GLY A 44 22.69 -2.76 -5.54
C GLY A 44 24.12 -2.19 -5.52
N TYR A 45 25.09 -3.01 -5.91
CA TYR A 45 26.51 -2.65 -5.91
C TYR A 45 27.02 -2.30 -7.32
N ASN A 46 27.94 -1.35 -7.41
CA ASN A 46 28.54 -0.87 -8.67
C ASN A 46 27.53 -0.28 -9.67
N ASN A 47 26.56 0.46 -9.16
CA ASN A 47 25.60 1.17 -10.01
C ASN A 47 26.17 2.51 -10.47
N PHE A 48 25.92 2.84 -11.73
CA PHE A 48 26.30 4.12 -12.32
C PHE A 48 25.16 4.66 -13.17
N ALA A 49 24.77 5.90 -12.91
CA ALA A 49 23.77 6.64 -13.66
C ALA A 49 24.32 8.03 -14.00
N SER A 50 24.21 8.43 -15.27
CA SER A 50 24.69 9.72 -15.74
C SER A 50 23.80 10.26 -16.84
N GLN A 51 23.74 11.58 -16.96
CA GLN A 51 22.98 12.31 -18.00
C GLN A 51 21.47 12.02 -18.00
N ILE A 52 20.89 11.72 -16.84
CA ILE A 52 19.45 11.48 -16.72
C ILE A 52 18.73 12.83 -16.65
N VAL A 53 17.79 13.04 -17.58
CA VAL A 53 16.86 14.17 -17.58
C VAL A 53 15.46 13.60 -17.56
N ASN A 54 14.66 14.01 -16.56
CA ASN A 54 13.26 13.61 -16.45
C ASN A 54 12.39 14.86 -16.46
N ILE A 55 11.34 14.84 -17.26
CA ILE A 55 10.30 15.88 -17.28
C ILE A 55 9.00 15.16 -17.00
N ILE A 56 8.35 15.55 -15.92
CA ILE A 56 7.02 15.06 -15.56
C ILE A 56 6.11 16.26 -15.65
N ASN A 57 5.17 16.22 -16.59
CA ASN A 57 4.18 17.26 -16.75
C ASN A 57 2.81 16.63 -16.60
N ASP A 58 2.16 16.94 -15.50
CA ASP A 58 0.79 16.53 -15.23
C ASP A 58 -0.07 17.78 -15.11
N ASN A 59 -0.74 18.12 -16.20
CA ASN A 59 -1.46 19.39 -16.35
C ASN A 59 -2.95 19.13 -16.39
N ASP A 60 -3.45 18.48 -15.34
CA ASP A 60 -4.87 18.26 -15.12
C ASP A 60 -5.48 19.35 -14.21
N VAL A 61 -6.79 19.54 -14.31
CA VAL A 61 -7.56 20.46 -13.43
C VAL A 61 -7.88 19.76 -12.10
N VAL A 62 -7.94 18.43 -12.10
CA VAL A 62 -8.12 17.58 -10.92
C VAL A 62 -7.19 16.38 -11.05
N ASP A 63 -6.19 16.33 -10.16
CA ASP A 63 -5.05 15.41 -10.13
C ASP A 63 -5.46 13.94 -9.93
N SER A 64 -6.11 13.68 -8.80
CA SER A 64 -6.76 12.41 -8.51
C SER A 64 -7.91 12.65 -7.57
N TYR A 65 -9.07 12.18 -7.98
CA TYR A 65 -10.24 12.16 -7.13
C TYR A 65 -10.39 10.76 -6.55
N PHE A 66 -10.26 10.65 -5.23
CA PHE A 66 -10.47 9.42 -4.51
C PHE A 66 -11.75 9.53 -3.71
N SER A 67 -12.70 8.64 -3.97
CA SER A 67 -13.90 8.48 -3.15
C SER A 67 -13.77 7.23 -2.28
N GLU A 68 -14.19 7.33 -1.04
CA GLU A 68 -14.36 6.17 -0.17
C GLU A 68 -15.61 5.39 -0.57
N ASN A 69 -15.57 4.07 -0.47
CA ASN A 69 -16.80 3.29 -0.29
C ASN A 69 -17.15 3.39 1.20
N ILE A 70 -17.97 4.36 1.58
CA ILE A 70 -18.60 4.33 2.90
C ILE A 70 -19.75 3.33 2.80
N ASP A 71 -19.55 2.11 3.28
CA ASP A 71 -20.67 1.22 3.58
C ASP A 71 -21.47 1.84 4.73
N VAL A 72 -22.40 2.74 4.40
CA VAL A 72 -23.33 3.34 5.38
C VAL A 72 -24.24 2.32 6.06
N ASN A 73 -24.18 1.03 5.69
CA ASN A 73 -25.09 -0.01 6.18
C ASN A 73 -24.44 -1.36 6.58
N ASN A 74 -23.12 -1.51 6.65
CA ASN A 74 -22.51 -2.82 6.95
C ASN A 74 -21.32 -2.77 7.92
N ALA A 75 -21.48 -2.03 9.02
CA ALA A 75 -20.74 -2.37 10.24
C ALA A 75 -20.92 -3.88 10.49
N PRO A 76 -19.85 -4.66 10.74
CA PRO A 76 -20.03 -6.05 11.14
C PRO A 76 -20.93 -6.05 12.38
N VAL A 77 -22.16 -6.53 12.20
CA VAL A 77 -22.93 -7.07 13.32
C VAL A 77 -22.00 -8.08 13.98
N THR A 78 -21.67 -7.86 15.25
CA THR A 78 -20.87 -8.76 16.08
C THR A 78 -21.12 -10.21 15.66
N GLN A 79 -20.09 -10.89 15.18
CA GLN A 79 -20.08 -12.34 15.10
C GLN A 79 -18.99 -12.84 16.06
N SER A 80 -19.41 -13.84 16.84
CA SER A 80 -18.97 -14.27 18.17
C SER A 80 -17.48 -14.52 18.38
#